data_AF-A0A3M8V6A9-F1
#
_entry.id   AF-A0A3M8V6A9-F1
#
_cell.length_a   1.000
_cell.length_b   1.000
_cell.length_c   1.000
_cell.angle_alpha   90.00
_cell.angle_beta   90.00
_cell.angle_gamma   90.00
#
_symmetry.space_group_name_H-M   'P 1'
#
loop_
_entity.id
_entity.type
_entity.pdbx_description
1 polymer ?
#
loop_
_entity_poly.entity_id
_entity_poly.type
_entity_poly.pdbx_seq_one_letter_code
_entity_poly.pdbx_strand_id
1 'polypeptide(L)'
;MLDIATELNRWVEEGRDFAVATVVAVGGSAPRGPGAALAVDAEGTAIGSVSGGCVEGAVYDRCVQALEDGETVLERFGYSDDDAFAVGLTCGGVLEVMVTPVRADAPDRAVFAAALAAAARGETAAVARVSRGPAELLGRALFVRPDGS
;
A
#
# COMPACT_ATOMS: atom_id res chain seq x y z
N MET A 1 6.20 1.08 -4.97
CA MET A 1 5.11 0.26 -5.54
C MET A 1 5.51 -0.28 -6.88
N LEU A 2 5.96 0.56 -7.83
CA LEU A 2 6.44 0.07 -9.14
C LEU A 2 7.60 -0.93 -9.03
N ASP A 3 8.45 -0.79 -7.99
CA ASP A 3 9.55 -1.70 -7.66
C ASP A 3 9.10 -3.13 -7.33
N ILE A 4 7.85 -3.32 -6.89
CA ILE A 4 7.26 -4.63 -6.61
C ILE A 4 6.12 -4.98 -7.58
N ALA A 5 5.89 -4.19 -8.64
CA ALA A 5 4.72 -4.35 -9.51
C ALA A 5 4.72 -5.68 -10.28
N THR A 6 5.89 -6.15 -10.73
CA THR A 6 6.02 -7.44 -11.42
C THR A 6 5.57 -8.60 -10.53
N GLU A 7 5.98 -8.59 -9.27
CA GLU A 7 5.63 -9.63 -8.31
C GLU A 7 4.14 -9.57 -7.91
N LEU A 8 3.62 -8.35 -7.71
CA LEU A 8 2.18 -8.15 -7.48
C LEU A 8 1.33 -8.58 -8.68
N ASN A 9 1.79 -8.33 -9.91
CA ASN A 9 1.12 -8.82 -11.12
C ASN A 9 1.08 -10.35 -11.15
N ARG A 10 2.17 -11.03 -10.76
CA ARG A 10 2.19 -12.49 -10.63
C ARG A 10 1.14 -12.98 -9.63
N TRP A 11 1.03 -12.34 -8.46
CA TRP A 11 0.01 -12.70 -7.47
C TRP A 11 -1.41 -12.50 -8.01
N VAL A 12 -1.66 -11.44 -8.78
CA VAL A 12 -2.94 -11.21 -9.46
C VAL A 12 -3.25 -12.34 -10.45
N GLU A 13 -2.28 -12.73 -11.29
CA GLU A 13 -2.41 -13.81 -12.29
C GLU A 13 -2.67 -15.17 -11.64
N GLU A 14 -2.12 -15.40 -10.46
CA GLU A 14 -2.33 -16.61 -9.65
C GLU A 14 -3.66 -16.60 -8.88
N GLY A 15 -4.43 -15.52 -8.96
CA GLY A 15 -5.68 -15.37 -8.23
C GLY A 15 -5.50 -15.22 -6.72
N ARG A 16 -4.28 -14.87 -6.27
CA ARG A 16 -3.95 -14.73 -4.84
C ARG A 16 -4.55 -13.44 -4.28
N ASP A 17 -4.96 -13.50 -3.02
CA ASP A 17 -5.36 -12.32 -2.25
C ASP A 17 -4.14 -11.77 -1.53
N PHE A 18 -4.01 -10.45 -1.53
CA PHE A 18 -2.92 -9.74 -0.89
C PHE A 18 -3.35 -8.34 -0.44
N ALA A 19 -2.63 -7.76 0.51
CA ALA A 19 -2.75 -6.36 0.88
C ALA A 19 -1.48 -5.61 0.50
N VAL A 20 -1.63 -4.35 0.10
CA VAL A 20 -0.51 -3.45 -0.22
C VAL A 20 -0.56 -2.22 0.67
N ALA A 21 0.45 -2.09 1.52
CA ALA A 21 0.76 -0.88 2.25
C ALA A 21 1.57 0.07 1.38
N THR A 22 1.08 1.28 1.14
CA THR A 22 1.78 2.32 0.36
C THR A 22 1.96 3.58 1.19
N VAL A 23 3.19 4.11 1.24
CA VAL A 23 3.44 5.45 1.80
C VAL A 23 2.73 6.48 0.93
N VAL A 24 1.79 7.22 1.50
CA VAL A 24 1.03 8.28 0.80
C VAL A 24 1.47 9.68 1.21
N ALA A 25 2.06 9.84 2.40
CA ALA A 25 2.67 11.10 2.81
C ALA A 25 3.82 10.88 3.80
N VAL A 26 4.70 11.87 3.89
CA VAL A 26 5.83 11.91 4.80
C VAL A 26 5.85 13.27 5.50
N GLY A 27 6.02 13.26 6.82
CA GLY A 27 6.35 14.44 7.63
C GLY A 27 7.76 14.33 8.20
N GLY A 28 8.59 15.34 8.00
CA GLY A 28 9.99 15.31 8.45
C GLY A 28 10.87 14.36 7.62
N SER A 29 11.88 13.77 8.24
CA SER A 29 12.83 12.87 7.57
C SER A 29 12.29 11.45 7.51
N ALA A 30 12.25 10.84 6.33
CA ALA A 30 11.95 9.42 6.18
C ALA A 30 12.89 8.74 5.19
N PRO A 31 13.26 7.47 5.44
CA PRO A 31 14.17 6.71 4.59
C PRO A 31 13.56 6.37 3.21
N ARG A 32 12.24 6.27 3.10
CA ARG A 32 11.53 6.09 1.83
C ARG A 32 10.38 7.09 1.70
N GLY A 33 10.20 7.60 0.49
CA GLY A 33 9.20 8.62 0.17
C GLY A 33 7.84 8.05 -0.28
N PRO A 34 6.89 8.93 -0.61
CA PRO A 34 5.60 8.54 -1.17
C PRO A 34 5.74 7.58 -2.35
N GLY A 35 4.87 6.57 -2.40
CA GLY A 35 4.90 5.49 -3.38
C GLY A 35 5.73 4.29 -2.96
N ALA A 36 6.59 4.38 -1.94
CA ALA A 36 7.22 3.18 -1.35
C ALA A 36 6.15 2.23 -0.83
N ALA A 37 6.34 0.92 -1.03
CA ALA A 37 5.30 -0.06 -0.73
C ALA A 37 5.86 -1.34 -0.13
N LEU A 38 5.05 -1.94 0.73
CA LEU A 38 5.18 -3.30 1.24
C LEU A 38 3.88 -4.03 0.93
N ALA A 39 3.96 -5.31 0.55
CA ALA A 39 2.78 -6.12 0.33
C ALA A 39 2.90 -7.46 1.05
N VAL A 40 1.77 -7.99 1.50
CA VAL A 40 1.65 -9.28 2.17
C VAL A 40 0.53 -10.05 1.51
N ASP A 41 0.79 -11.30 1.11
CA ASP A 41 -0.25 -12.19 0.60
C ASP A 41 -0.95 -12.98 1.72
N ALA A 42 -2.01 -13.69 1.37
CA ALA A 42 -2.79 -14.51 2.30
C ALA A 42 -2.00 -15.68 2.94
N GLU A 43 -0.81 -16.01 2.42
CA GLU A 43 0.07 -17.04 2.99
C GLU A 43 1.15 -16.44 3.91
N GLY A 44 1.17 -15.12 4.06
CA GLY A 44 2.12 -14.38 4.90
C GLY A 44 3.44 -14.04 4.20
N THR A 45 3.55 -14.23 2.88
CA THR A 45 4.75 -13.81 2.16
C THR A 45 4.76 -12.28 2.05
N ALA A 46 5.84 -11.67 2.53
CA ALA A 46 6.03 -10.23 2.48
C ALA A 46 7.06 -9.83 1.41
N ILE A 47 6.75 -8.79 0.62
CA ILE A 47 7.66 -8.18 -0.37
C ILE A 47 7.69 -6.66 -0.25
N GLY A 48 8.78 -6.05 -0.70
CA GLY A 48 8.94 -4.59 -0.66
C GLY A 48 9.30 -4.06 0.73
N SER A 49 9.24 -2.74 0.88
CA SER A 49 9.53 -2.05 2.14
C SER A 49 9.04 -0.60 2.09
N VAL A 50 8.52 -0.13 3.23
CA VAL A 50 8.07 1.26 3.41
C VAL A 50 9.06 2.12 4.19
N SER A 51 10.00 1.54 4.94
CA SER A 51 10.99 2.32 5.71
C SER A 51 12.42 1.76 5.70
N GLY A 52 12.60 0.46 5.47
CA GLY A 52 13.88 -0.23 5.54
C GLY A 52 14.18 -0.85 6.91
N GLY A 53 13.20 -0.95 7.82
CA GLY A 53 13.27 -1.84 8.99
C GLY A 53 12.53 -1.39 10.25
N CYS A 54 12.21 -0.11 10.43
CA CYS A 54 11.70 0.41 11.71
C CYS A 54 10.22 0.08 11.96
N VAL A 55 9.40 0.05 10.92
CA VAL A 55 7.92 -0.04 11.05
C VAL A 55 7.35 -1.26 10.31
N GLU A 56 8.20 -2.07 9.69
CA GLU A 56 7.84 -3.17 8.80
C GLU A 56 6.95 -4.22 9.49
N GLY A 57 7.25 -4.58 10.74
CA GLY A 57 6.42 -5.54 11.49
C GLY A 57 5.00 -5.02 11.72
N ALA A 58 4.87 -3.77 12.16
CA ALA A 58 3.56 -3.16 12.37
C ALA A 58 2.78 -2.98 11.06
N VAL A 59 3.46 -2.67 9.96
CA VAL A 59 2.85 -2.56 8.63
C VAL A 59 2.44 -3.93 8.10
N TYR A 60 3.24 -4.97 8.34
CA TYR A 60 2.89 -6.36 8.04
C TYR A 60 1.62 -6.78 8.77
N ASP A 61 1.54 -6.55 10.09
CA ASP A 61 0.37 -6.90 10.89
C ASP A 61 -0.89 -6.19 10.39
N ARG A 62 -0.77 -4.92 9.95
CA ARG A 62 -1.89 -4.18 9.35
C ARG A 62 -2.30 -4.74 7.99
N CYS A 63 -1.37 -5.25 7.19
CA CYS A 63 -1.70 -5.93 5.93
C CYS A 63 -2.47 -7.22 6.19
N VAL A 64 -2.06 -8.01 7.19
CA VAL A 64 -2.78 -9.23 7.60
C VAL A 64 -4.19 -8.87 8.06
N GLN A 65 -4.32 -7.87 8.94
CA GLN A 65 -5.63 -7.40 9.41
C GLN A 65 -6.54 -6.94 8.25
N ALA A 66 -6.01 -6.14 7.33
CA ALA A 66 -6.75 -5.66 6.16
C ALA A 66 -7.23 -6.79 5.23
N LEU A 67 -6.50 -7.90 5.16
CA LEU A 67 -6.95 -9.09 4.43
C LEU A 67 -8.13 -9.77 5.11
N GLU A 68 -8.12 -9.84 6.43
CA GLU A 68 -9.18 -10.45 7.24
C GLU A 68 -10.49 -9.66 7.19
N ASP A 69 -10.44 -8.35 7.47
CA ASP A 69 -11.62 -7.49 7.49
C ASP A 69 -12.04 -6.98 6.10
N GLY A 70 -11.11 -6.95 5.14
CA GLY A 70 -11.35 -6.43 3.79
C GLY A 70 -11.42 -4.91 3.71
N GLU A 71 -10.95 -4.20 4.74
CA GLU A 71 -11.04 -2.75 4.85
C GLU A 71 -9.74 -2.05 4.45
N THR A 72 -9.87 -0.91 3.76
CA THR A 72 -8.72 -0.01 3.55
C THR A 72 -8.56 0.89 4.76
N VAL A 73 -7.34 0.99 5.28
CA VAL A 73 -7.01 1.87 6.41
C VAL A 73 -5.86 2.81 6.08
N LEU A 74 -5.89 4.01 6.67
CA LEU A 74 -4.78 4.96 6.65
C LEU A 74 -4.12 4.97 8.02
N GLU A 75 -2.89 4.46 8.08
CA GLU A 75 -2.10 4.35 9.30
C GLU A 75 -1.04 5.45 9.37
N ARG A 76 -0.76 5.93 10.57
CA ARG A 76 0.27 6.94 10.82
C ARG A 76 1.36 6.35 11.72
N PHE A 77 2.58 6.29 11.20
CA PHE A 77 3.75 5.75 11.91
C PHE A 77 4.76 6.85 12.17
N GLY A 78 5.14 7.09 13.42
CA GLY A 78 6.09 8.13 13.79
C GLY A 78 6.01 8.48 15.26
N TYR A 79 7.08 9.05 15.81
CA TYR A 79 7.04 9.62 17.15
C TYR A 79 6.22 10.91 17.10
N SER A 80 5.07 10.94 17.78
CA SER A 80 4.43 12.20 18.14
C SER A 80 4.59 12.37 19.64
N ASP A 81 4.85 13.61 20.10
CA ASP A 81 5.05 13.92 21.52
C ASP A 81 3.83 13.54 22.39
N ASP A 82 2.67 13.31 21.77
CA ASP A 82 1.41 12.94 22.45
C ASP A 82 1.13 11.42 22.47
N ASP A 83 1.87 10.59 21.74
CA ASP A 83 1.66 9.12 21.68
C ASP A 83 2.92 8.34 22.06
N ALA A 84 3.08 8.09 23.35
CA ALA A 84 4.20 7.33 23.93
C ALA A 84 4.27 5.85 23.47
N PHE A 85 3.27 5.36 22.73
CA PHE A 85 3.17 3.98 22.24
C PHE A 85 3.22 3.85 20.71
N ALA A 86 3.38 4.94 19.96
CA ALA A 86 3.46 4.87 18.51
C ALA A 86 4.75 4.19 18.04
N VAL A 87 4.63 3.19 17.16
CA VAL A 87 5.77 2.59 16.47
C VAL A 87 6.39 3.67 15.57
N GLY A 88 7.57 4.14 15.96
CA GLY A 88 8.18 5.33 15.38
C GLY A 88 9.39 5.04 14.49
N LEU A 89 9.65 5.98 13.56
CA LEU A 89 10.88 6.00 12.80
C LEU A 89 12.04 6.51 13.65
N THR A 90 13.17 5.80 13.67
CA THR A 90 14.38 6.22 14.40
C THR A 90 14.99 7.54 13.87
N CYS A 91 14.63 7.94 12.65
CA CYS A 91 15.02 9.22 12.06
C CYS A 91 14.16 10.41 12.50
N GLY A 92 13.14 10.19 13.35
CA GLY A 92 12.29 11.24 13.90
C GLY A 92 11.21 11.79 12.95
N GLY A 93 10.96 11.12 11.83
CA GLY A 93 9.87 11.48 10.92
C GLY A 93 8.58 10.69 11.15
N VAL A 94 7.60 11.00 10.30
CA VAL A 94 6.26 10.40 10.29
C VAL A 94 5.92 9.92 8.89
N LEU A 95 5.35 8.73 8.77
CA LEU A 95 4.76 8.18 7.54
C LEU A 95 3.25 8.10 7.69
N GLU A 96 2.52 8.53 6.66
CA GLU A 96 1.14 8.09 6.45
C GLU A 96 1.16 6.96 5.42
N VAL A 97 0.63 5.79 5.79
CA VAL A 97 0.65 4.56 4.99
C VAL A 97 -0.80 4.11 4.77
N MET A 98 -1.21 4.03 3.52
CA MET A 98 -2.49 3.45 3.14
C MET A 98 -2.33 1.96 2.92
N VAL A 99 -3.05 1.14 3.67
CA VAL A 99 -3.10 -0.31 3.52
C VAL A 99 -4.38 -0.67 2.78
N THR A 100 -4.24 -1.24 1.59
CA THR A 100 -5.37 -1.60 0.71
C THR A 100 -5.38 -3.10 0.45
N PRO A 101 -6.44 -3.84 0.82
CA PRO A 101 -6.61 -5.23 0.43
C PRO A 101 -7.03 -5.33 -1.05
N VAL A 102 -6.43 -6.27 -1.76
CA VAL A 102 -6.69 -6.63 -3.16
C VAL A 102 -7.14 -8.09 -3.18
N ARG A 103 -8.40 -8.29 -2.79
CA ARG A 103 -9.06 -9.60 -2.70
C ARG A 103 -9.87 -9.92 -3.94
N ALA A 104 -10.18 -11.20 -4.15
CA ALA A 104 -10.94 -11.67 -5.33
C ALA A 104 -12.32 -11.00 -5.45
N ASP A 105 -12.94 -10.71 -4.32
CA ASP A 105 -14.23 -10.02 -4.18
C ASP A 105 -14.12 -8.49 -4.14
N ALA A 106 -12.90 -7.93 -4.11
CA ALA A 106 -12.70 -6.50 -4.01
C ALA A 106 -13.13 -5.80 -5.32
N PRO A 107 -13.98 -4.76 -5.25
CA PRO A 107 -14.52 -4.07 -6.42
C PRO A 107 -13.42 -3.44 -7.31
N ASP A 108 -12.27 -3.10 -6.74
CA ASP A 108 -11.17 -2.45 -7.45
C ASP A 108 -10.05 -3.42 -7.85
N ARG A 109 -10.22 -4.74 -7.67
CA ARG A 109 -9.22 -5.75 -8.08
C ARG A 109 -8.85 -5.61 -9.55
N ALA A 110 -9.85 -5.38 -10.41
CA ALA A 110 -9.62 -5.20 -11.85
C ALA A 110 -8.78 -3.94 -12.17
N VAL A 111 -8.93 -2.88 -11.37
CA VAL A 111 -8.15 -1.64 -11.52
C VAL A 111 -6.68 -1.90 -11.17
N PHE A 112 -6.43 -2.54 -10.02
CA PHE A 112 -5.07 -2.92 -9.62
C PHE A 112 -4.44 -3.90 -10.62
N ALA A 113 -5.19 -4.91 -11.05
CA ALA A 113 -4.73 -5.88 -12.05
C ALA A 113 -4.28 -5.19 -13.35
N ALA A 114 -5.10 -4.28 -13.90
CA ALA A 114 -4.76 -3.56 -15.11
C ALA A 114 -3.52 -2.67 -14.95
N ALA A 115 -3.42 -1.94 -13.82
CA ALA A 115 -2.29 -1.06 -13.54
C ALA A 115 -0.98 -1.84 -13.32
N LEU A 116 -1.05 -2.95 -12.57
CA LEU A 116 0.10 -3.82 -12.30
C LEU A 116 0.59 -4.51 -13.58
N ALA A 117 -0.33 -4.98 -14.43
CA ALA A 117 0.03 -5.57 -15.71
C ALA A 117 0.73 -4.58 -16.64
N ALA A 118 0.26 -3.33 -16.70
CA ALA A 118 0.92 -2.26 -17.45
C ALA A 118 2.33 -1.96 -16.89
N ALA A 119 2.44 -1.80 -15.57
CA ALA A 119 3.72 -1.56 -14.91
C ALA A 119 4.72 -2.72 -15.12
N ALA A 120 4.27 -3.97 -15.05
CA ALA A 120 5.11 -5.15 -15.26
C ALA A 120 5.65 -5.25 -16.71
N ARG A 121 4.94 -4.68 -17.69
CA ARG A 121 5.42 -4.57 -19.09
C ARG A 121 6.32 -3.35 -19.32
N GLY A 122 6.59 -2.55 -18.30
CA GLY A 122 7.36 -1.30 -18.43
C GLY A 122 6.58 -0.16 -19.08
N GLU A 123 5.25 -0.27 -19.17
CA GLU A 123 4.38 0.79 -19.66
C GLU A 123 4.16 1.85 -18.58
N THR A 124 3.81 3.07 -18.99
CA THR A 124 3.44 4.13 -18.05
C THR A 124 2.09 3.80 -17.39
N ALA A 125 2.09 3.71 -16.06
CA ALA A 125 0.91 3.42 -15.26
C ALA A 125 0.82 4.37 -14.07
N ALA A 126 -0.38 4.92 -13.83
CA ALA A 126 -0.68 5.73 -12.66
C ALA A 126 -1.96 5.23 -11.99
N VAL A 127 -1.95 5.11 -10.67
CA VAL A 127 -3.15 4.76 -9.89
C VAL A 127 -3.48 5.93 -8.97
N ALA A 128 -4.68 6.49 -9.13
CA ALA A 128 -5.23 7.49 -8.23
C ALA A 128 -6.07 6.79 -7.16
N ARG A 129 -5.91 7.19 -5.89
CA ARG A 129 -6.66 6.64 -4.76
C ARG A 129 -7.18 7.74 -3.85
N VAL A 130 -8.35 7.53 -3.28
CA VAL A 130 -8.92 8.42 -2.26
C VAL A 130 -8.25 8.13 -0.91
N SER A 131 -7.46 9.07 -0.40
CA SER A 131 -6.76 8.93 0.88
C SER A 131 -7.44 9.61 2.06
N ARG A 132 -8.37 10.53 1.80
CA ARG A 132 -9.22 11.18 2.81
C ARG A 132 -10.58 11.49 2.19
N GLY A 133 -11.64 11.28 2.95
CA GLY A 133 -13.01 11.49 2.49
C GLY A 133 -14.01 10.60 3.24
N PRO A 134 -15.22 10.42 2.70
CA PRO A 134 -16.19 9.45 3.23
C PRO A 134 -15.60 8.04 3.32
N ALA A 135 -15.95 7.29 4.36
CA ALA A 135 -15.36 5.98 4.65
C ALA A 135 -15.58 4.99 3.51
N GLU A 136 -16.75 5.04 2.87
CA GLU A 136 -17.12 4.20 1.73
C GLU A 136 -16.32 4.49 0.46
N LEU A 137 -15.64 5.64 0.39
CA LEU A 137 -14.77 6.00 -0.73
C LEU A 137 -13.29 5.81 -0.42
N LEU A 138 -12.90 5.55 0.83
CA LEU A 138 -11.51 5.40 1.21
C LEU A 138 -10.86 4.23 0.45
N GLY A 139 -9.69 4.46 -0.13
CA GLY A 139 -8.96 3.44 -0.88
C GLY A 139 -9.46 3.20 -2.31
N ARG A 140 -10.64 3.71 -2.68
CA ARG A 140 -11.19 3.54 -4.04
C ARG A 140 -10.16 3.98 -5.08
N ALA A 141 -9.98 3.15 -6.10
CA ALA A 141 -8.89 3.30 -7.05
C ALA A 141 -9.38 3.59 -8.47
N LEU A 142 -8.62 4.42 -9.19
CA LEU A 142 -8.73 4.61 -10.63
C LEU A 142 -7.36 4.36 -11.28
N PHE A 143 -7.34 3.62 -12.38
CA PHE A 143 -6.16 3.46 -13.21
C PHE A 143 -6.19 4.52 -14.29
N VAL A 144 -5.22 5.43 -14.25
CA VAL A 144 -5.05 6.53 -15.20
C VAL A 144 -4.02 6.12 -16.24
N ARG A 145 -4.45 6.10 -17.50
CA ARG A 145 -3.63 5.76 -18.67
C ARG A 145 -2.87 6.98 -19.21
N PRO A 146 -1.85 6.77 -20.07
CA PRO A 146 -1.06 7.87 -20.63
C PRO A 146 -1.87 8.86 -21.48
N ASP A 147 -2.99 8.42 -22.05
CA ASP A 147 -3.92 9.27 -22.80
C ASP A 147 -4.90 10.05 -21.92
N GLY A 148 -4.82 9.87 -20.59
CA GLY A 148 -5.68 10.52 -19.61
C GLY A 148 -7.01 9.79 -19.33
N SER A 149 -7.21 8.60 -19.90
CA SER A 149 -8.39 7.75 -19.64
C SER A 149 -8.28 6.88 -18.39
#